data_AF-A0A2X2CBU6-F1
#
_entry.id   AF-A0A2X2CBU6-F1
#
_cell.length_a   1.000
_cell.length_b   1.000
_cell.length_c   1.000
_cell.angle_alpha   90.00
_cell.angle_beta   90.00
_cell.angle_gamma   90.00
#
_symmetry.space_group_name_H-M   'P 1'
#
loop_
_entity.id
_entity.type
_entity.pdbx_description
1 polymer ?
#
loop_
_entity_poly.entity_id
_entity_poly.type
_entity_poly.pdbx_seq_one_letter_code
_entity_poly.pdbx_strand_id
1 'polypeptide(L)'
;MITQKGEKEPLKIELTDSQTSIIELRDAINKKEGNVSATIVKAQDGVNHLVLTSRKEGTDSQMEITVEGDSKLNDFISYSTEKTSGAMTEIVKANNAKLTINGIEIERQTNEIKDAPEGITLNLKKKTNDNKDGVDKPEIITVARDIEPMKKAIKAWTDAYNELNKTYKDFTKYTQVEKGEDASKDNGVLLGDTTSRMIMSELKSFITRSQSSSEIDTLNKMGIKFKVDGTLEVDDKKLDKALKEKPANVKEFFMGDGKETGFGTQTYNYLKKTLQSNDGTLDIATDGVKKRKKSLDNQIKNTKRTIEATMERYKKQFQLLDKMVNSMTNSSASIERLLR
;
A
#
# COMPACT_ATOMS: atom_id res chain seq x y z
N MET A 1 -43.04 -22.20 7.72
CA MET A 1 -41.61 -22.53 7.91
C MET A 1 -40.98 -22.79 6.55
N ILE A 2 -39.76 -22.32 6.31
CA ILE A 2 -38.99 -22.65 5.10
C ILE A 2 -37.68 -23.33 5.54
N THR A 3 -37.44 -24.55 5.07
CA THR A 3 -36.20 -25.31 5.34
C THR A 3 -35.36 -25.44 4.09
N GLN A 4 -34.05 -25.45 4.27
CA GLN A 4 -33.05 -25.75 3.24
C GLN A 4 -32.02 -26.68 3.88
N LYS A 5 -31.60 -27.74 3.17
CA LYS A 5 -30.70 -28.77 3.71
C LYS A 5 -29.34 -28.20 4.17
N GLY A 6 -28.87 -27.17 3.48
CA GLY A 6 -27.60 -26.48 3.80
C GLY A 6 -27.69 -25.54 5.00
N GLU A 7 -28.87 -25.30 5.56
CA GLU A 7 -29.07 -24.46 6.73
C GLU A 7 -29.26 -25.30 7.99
N LYS A 8 -28.64 -24.86 9.09
CA LYS A 8 -28.77 -25.52 10.38
C LYS A 8 -30.15 -25.32 11.01
N GLU A 9 -30.75 -24.17 10.76
CA GLU A 9 -32.03 -23.77 11.36
C GLU A 9 -33.03 -23.39 10.27
N PRO A 10 -34.32 -23.77 10.42
CA PRO A 10 -35.36 -23.35 9.51
C PRO A 10 -35.63 -21.83 9.60
N LEU A 11 -35.99 -21.24 8.47
CA LEU A 11 -36.55 -19.89 8.43
C LEU A 11 -38.00 -19.91 8.94
N LYS A 12 -38.17 -19.51 10.20
CA LYS A 12 -39.49 -19.39 10.84
C LYS A 12 -40.06 -17.98 10.63
N ILE A 13 -41.18 -17.92 9.91
CA ILE A 13 -41.96 -16.69 9.70
C ILE A 13 -43.25 -16.84 10.52
N GLU A 14 -43.42 -15.96 11.49
CA GLU A 14 -44.66 -15.84 12.25
C GLU A 14 -45.54 -14.82 11.54
N LEU A 15 -46.79 -15.19 11.30
CA LEU A 15 -47.78 -14.38 10.60
C LEU A 15 -48.98 -14.16 11.52
N THR A 16 -49.50 -12.93 11.55
CA THR A 16 -50.82 -12.64 12.13
C THR A 16 -51.91 -12.80 11.09
N ASP A 17 -53.18 -12.85 11.51
CA ASP A 17 -54.33 -12.96 10.59
C ASP A 17 -54.37 -11.84 9.53
N SER A 18 -53.84 -10.67 9.89
CA SER A 18 -53.68 -9.50 9.02
C SER A 18 -52.42 -9.53 8.15
N GLN A 19 -51.72 -10.66 8.02
CA GLN A 19 -50.47 -10.80 7.24
C GLN A 19 -50.53 -11.94 6.22
N THR A 20 -51.73 -12.30 5.79
CA THR A 20 -51.97 -13.46 4.92
C THR A 20 -52.11 -13.08 3.43
N SER A 21 -52.00 -11.80 3.08
CA SER A 21 -51.94 -11.38 1.67
C SER A 21 -50.56 -11.64 1.05
N ILE A 22 -50.48 -11.78 -0.27
CA ILE A 22 -49.21 -12.00 -1.00
C ILE A 22 -48.19 -10.87 -0.74
N ILE A 23 -48.66 -9.63 -0.53
CA ILE A 23 -47.81 -8.47 -0.20
C ILE A 23 -47.22 -8.62 1.20
N GLU A 24 -48.06 -8.93 2.18
CA GLU A 24 -47.61 -9.10 3.57
C GLU A 24 -46.71 -10.33 3.71
N LEU A 25 -47.00 -11.42 3.00
CA LEU A 25 -46.15 -12.61 2.95
C LEU A 25 -44.77 -12.29 2.39
N ARG A 26 -44.70 -11.54 1.27
CA ARG A 26 -43.43 -11.07 0.70
C ARG A 26 -42.63 -10.28 1.75
N ASP A 27 -43.28 -9.32 2.39
CA ASP A 27 -42.64 -8.41 3.34
C ASP A 27 -42.21 -9.15 4.61
N ALA A 28 -43.02 -10.08 5.11
CA ALA A 28 -42.71 -10.91 6.27
C ALA A 28 -41.52 -11.85 6.00
N ILE A 29 -41.45 -12.48 4.82
CA ILE A 29 -40.31 -13.32 4.42
C ILE A 29 -39.04 -12.49 4.30
N ASN A 30 -39.10 -11.36 3.58
CA ASN A 30 -37.92 -10.52 3.38
C ASN A 30 -37.44 -9.84 4.67
N LYS A 31 -38.34 -9.49 5.59
CA LYS A 31 -38.01 -8.89 6.90
C LYS A 31 -37.18 -9.83 7.79
N LYS A 32 -37.25 -11.14 7.58
CA LYS A 32 -36.43 -12.10 8.33
C LYS A 32 -34.96 -12.12 7.87
N GLU A 33 -34.63 -11.47 6.75
CA GLU A 33 -33.27 -11.38 6.18
C GLU A 33 -32.56 -12.74 6.06
N GLY A 34 -33.34 -13.81 5.88
CA GLY A 34 -32.83 -15.18 5.74
C GLY A 34 -32.32 -15.50 4.34
N ASN A 35 -32.00 -16.77 4.10
CA ASN A 35 -31.46 -17.27 2.84
C ASN A 35 -32.51 -17.41 1.71
N VAL A 36 -33.69 -16.83 1.88
CA VAL A 36 -34.77 -16.80 0.89
C VAL A 36 -35.18 -15.36 0.64
N SER A 37 -35.43 -15.01 -0.61
CA SER A 37 -36.02 -13.74 -1.01
C SER A 37 -37.39 -13.99 -1.64
N ALA A 38 -38.36 -13.14 -1.28
CA ALA A 38 -39.68 -13.14 -1.86
C ALA A 38 -39.87 -11.94 -2.78
N THR A 39 -40.47 -12.16 -3.95
CA THR A 39 -40.88 -11.10 -4.88
C THR A 39 -42.28 -11.35 -5.41
N ILE A 40 -42.91 -10.32 -5.95
CA ILE A 40 -44.23 -10.43 -6.57
C ILE A 40 -44.08 -10.09 -8.04
N VAL A 41 -44.54 -11.00 -8.90
CA VAL A 41 -44.55 -10.82 -10.35
C VAL A 41 -45.99 -10.64 -10.80
N LYS A 42 -46.30 -9.50 -11.41
CA LYS A 42 -47.59 -9.24 -12.05
C LYS A 42 -47.56 -9.82 -13.46
N ALA A 43 -48.31 -10.88 -13.71
CA ALA A 43 -48.35 -11.54 -15.02
C ALA A 43 -49.33 -10.82 -15.97
N GLN A 44 -50.51 -10.45 -15.47
CA GLN A 44 -51.56 -9.73 -16.18
C GLN A 44 -52.35 -8.85 -15.19
N ASP A 45 -53.27 -8.02 -15.67
CA ASP A 45 -54.15 -7.27 -14.78
C ASP A 45 -54.99 -8.22 -13.92
N GLY A 46 -54.88 -8.06 -12.60
CA GLY A 46 -55.53 -8.92 -11.61
C GLY A 46 -54.80 -10.23 -11.27
N VAL A 47 -53.70 -10.58 -11.96
CA VAL A 47 -52.96 -11.84 -11.74
C VAL A 47 -51.55 -11.56 -11.21
N ASN A 48 -51.35 -11.89 -9.92
CA ASN A 48 -50.07 -11.72 -9.22
C ASN A 48 -49.54 -13.07 -8.73
N HIS A 49 -48.25 -13.32 -8.92
CA HIS A 49 -47.56 -14.51 -8.44
C HIS A 49 -46.54 -14.14 -7.36
N LEU A 50 -46.56 -14.89 -6.25
CA LEU A 50 -45.47 -14.87 -5.28
C LEU A 50 -44.34 -15.76 -5.80
N VAL A 51 -43.14 -15.20 -5.92
CA VAL A 51 -41.94 -15.94 -6.32
C VAL A 51 -40.97 -15.95 -5.16
N LEU A 52 -40.55 -17.15 -4.75
CA LEU A 52 -39.52 -17.34 -3.75
C LEU A 52 -38.24 -17.81 -4.44
N THR A 53 -37.11 -17.24 -4.06
CA THR A 53 -35.81 -17.58 -4.61
C THR A 53 -34.80 -17.73 -3.48
N SER A 54 -34.07 -18.85 -3.48
CA SER A 54 -32.95 -19.02 -2.58
C SER A 54 -31.85 -18.01 -2.92
N ARG A 55 -31.22 -17.44 -1.90
CA ARG A 55 -30.02 -16.60 -2.02
C ARG A 55 -28.74 -17.41 -2.21
N LYS A 56 -28.81 -18.72 -1.96
CA LYS A 56 -27.71 -19.67 -2.14
C LYS A 56 -27.99 -20.58 -3.34
N GLU A 57 -26.90 -20.98 -4.00
CA GLU A 57 -26.91 -21.91 -5.13
C GLU A 57 -26.80 -23.37 -4.64
N GLY A 58 -27.00 -24.32 -5.55
CA GLY A 58 -26.76 -25.73 -5.29
C GLY A 58 -27.93 -26.44 -4.61
N THR A 59 -27.86 -27.78 -4.63
CA THR A 59 -28.93 -28.67 -4.16
C THR A 59 -29.23 -28.50 -2.68
N ASP A 60 -28.26 -28.08 -1.87
CA ASP A 60 -28.46 -27.88 -0.43
C ASP A 60 -29.35 -26.66 -0.15
N SER A 61 -29.51 -25.79 -1.14
CA SER A 61 -30.36 -24.61 -1.09
C SER A 61 -31.80 -24.88 -1.54
N GLN A 62 -32.14 -26.12 -1.88
CA GLN A 62 -33.51 -26.52 -2.22
C GLN A 62 -34.46 -26.23 -1.05
N MET A 63 -35.56 -25.54 -1.34
CA MET A 63 -36.52 -25.10 -0.33
C MET A 63 -37.62 -26.13 -0.14
N GLU A 64 -37.98 -26.35 1.12
CA GLU A 64 -39.18 -27.06 1.54
C GLU A 64 -40.01 -26.06 2.37
N ILE A 65 -41.29 -25.91 2.04
CA ILE A 65 -42.16 -24.88 2.62
C ILE A 65 -43.37 -25.57 3.25
N THR A 66 -43.55 -25.34 4.54
CA THR A 66 -44.70 -25.85 5.30
C THR A 66 -45.41 -24.72 6.02
N VAL A 67 -46.71 -24.87 6.25
CA VAL A 67 -47.50 -23.93 7.07
C VAL A 67 -48.15 -24.70 8.21
N GLU A 68 -48.03 -24.14 9.41
CA GLU A 68 -48.66 -24.68 10.62
C GLU A 68 -49.78 -23.72 11.05
N GLY A 69 -50.93 -24.25 11.47
CA GLY A 69 -52.03 -23.46 12.03
C GLY A 69 -53.05 -22.90 11.01
N ASP A 70 -52.76 -22.91 9.71
CA ASP A 70 -53.69 -22.47 8.65
C ASP A 70 -53.62 -23.39 7.42
N SER A 71 -54.66 -24.19 7.22
CA SER A 71 -54.73 -25.13 6.09
C SER A 71 -54.94 -24.45 4.74
N LYS A 72 -55.65 -23.32 4.68
CA LYS A 72 -55.89 -22.60 3.41
C LYS A 72 -54.61 -21.95 2.92
N LEU A 73 -53.84 -21.36 3.83
CA LEU A 73 -52.52 -20.83 3.49
C LEU A 73 -51.55 -21.96 3.12
N ASN A 74 -51.62 -23.10 3.82
CA ASN A 74 -50.82 -24.28 3.47
C ASN A 74 -51.08 -24.73 2.02
N ASP A 75 -52.35 -24.86 1.62
CA ASP A 75 -52.72 -25.25 0.27
C ASP A 75 -52.24 -24.25 -0.80
N PHE A 76 -52.04 -22.98 -0.41
CA PHE A 76 -51.55 -21.94 -1.31
C PHE A 76 -50.02 -21.90 -1.45
N ILE A 77 -49.25 -21.95 -0.35
CA ILE A 77 -47.80 -21.67 -0.36
C ILE A 77 -46.91 -22.89 -0.09
N SER A 78 -47.45 -24.00 0.44
CA SER A 78 -46.60 -25.15 0.76
C SER A 78 -45.98 -25.77 -0.49
N TYR A 79 -44.74 -26.22 -0.35
CA TYR A 79 -43.96 -26.86 -1.41
C TYR A 79 -43.11 -27.96 -0.80
N SER A 80 -43.17 -29.15 -1.40
CA SER A 80 -42.32 -30.27 -1.02
C SER A 80 -41.93 -31.07 -2.24
N THR A 81 -40.69 -31.56 -2.25
CA THR A 81 -40.15 -32.43 -3.30
C THR A 81 -40.48 -33.90 -3.07
N GLU A 82 -40.85 -34.27 -1.84
CA GLU A 82 -41.06 -35.67 -1.42
C GLU A 82 -42.53 -36.00 -1.09
N LYS A 83 -43.39 -34.99 -0.88
CA LYS A 83 -44.78 -35.14 -0.42
C LYS A 83 -45.74 -34.26 -1.23
N THR A 84 -47.04 -34.42 -0.99
CA THR A 84 -48.07 -33.54 -1.56
C THR A 84 -47.78 -32.09 -1.22
N SER A 85 -47.56 -31.27 -2.25
CA SER A 85 -47.36 -29.83 -2.16
C SER A 85 -48.71 -29.08 -2.25
N GLY A 86 -48.70 -27.82 -1.82
CA GLY A 86 -49.72 -26.84 -2.18
C GLY A 86 -49.52 -26.33 -3.60
N ALA A 87 -49.97 -25.10 -3.87
CA ALA A 87 -50.00 -24.51 -5.20
C ALA A 87 -48.63 -23.98 -5.70
N MET A 88 -47.58 -23.97 -4.88
CA MET A 88 -46.24 -23.58 -5.34
C MET A 88 -45.62 -24.62 -6.27
N THR A 89 -44.93 -24.14 -7.31
CA THR A 89 -44.27 -24.99 -8.33
C THR A 89 -42.81 -24.58 -8.50
N GLU A 90 -41.94 -25.55 -8.78
CA GLU A 90 -40.51 -25.31 -9.03
C GLU A 90 -40.30 -24.83 -10.46
N ILE A 91 -39.89 -23.57 -10.63
CA ILE A 91 -39.57 -22.98 -11.94
C ILE A 91 -38.10 -23.26 -12.33
N VAL A 92 -37.20 -23.19 -11.35
CA VAL A 92 -35.77 -23.42 -11.54
C VAL A 92 -35.29 -24.40 -10.48
N LYS A 93 -34.90 -25.60 -10.93
CA LYS A 93 -34.35 -26.63 -10.06
C LYS A 93 -32.97 -26.22 -9.53
N ALA A 94 -32.79 -26.37 -8.22
CA ALA A 94 -31.50 -26.25 -7.58
C ALA A 94 -30.54 -27.35 -8.07
N ASN A 95 -29.42 -26.96 -8.67
CA ASN A 95 -28.41 -27.88 -9.20
C ASN A 95 -27.03 -27.46 -8.73
N ASN A 96 -26.20 -28.44 -8.38
CA ASN A 96 -24.79 -28.20 -8.12
C ASN A 96 -24.04 -27.96 -9.44
N ALA A 97 -22.96 -27.17 -9.36
CA ALA A 97 -21.96 -27.12 -10.39
C ALA A 97 -21.25 -28.47 -10.48
N LYS A 98 -21.21 -29.05 -11.69
CA LYS A 98 -20.51 -30.29 -12.00
C LYS A 98 -19.53 -30.04 -13.12
N LEU A 99 -18.28 -30.42 -12.92
CA LEU A 99 -17.19 -30.28 -13.89
C LEU A 99 -16.19 -31.41 -13.74
N THR A 100 -15.37 -31.60 -14.77
CA THR A 100 -14.22 -32.49 -14.73
C THR A 100 -12.95 -31.67 -14.91
N ILE A 101 -11.95 -31.90 -14.06
CA ILE A 101 -10.61 -31.31 -14.22
C ILE A 101 -9.63 -32.47 -14.35
N ASN A 102 -8.96 -32.58 -15.50
CA ASN A 102 -8.03 -33.68 -15.79
C ASN A 102 -8.62 -35.08 -15.53
N GLY A 103 -9.92 -35.26 -15.82
CA GLY A 103 -10.65 -36.51 -15.60
C GLY A 103 -11.18 -36.73 -14.18
N ILE A 104 -10.92 -35.82 -13.24
CA ILE A 104 -11.45 -35.88 -11.87
C ILE A 104 -12.79 -35.14 -11.82
N GLU A 105 -13.85 -35.83 -11.39
CA GLU A 105 -15.15 -35.21 -11.16
C GLU A 105 -15.14 -34.32 -9.93
N ILE A 106 -15.64 -33.11 -10.09
CA ILE A 106 -15.79 -32.12 -9.02
C ILE A 106 -17.24 -31.67 -9.01
N GLU A 107 -17.82 -31.63 -7.80
CA GLU A 107 -19.17 -31.13 -7.56
C GLU A 107 -19.13 -30.05 -6.48
N ARG A 108 -19.75 -28.90 -6.73
CA ARG A 108 -19.82 -27.78 -5.79
C ARG A 108 -21.21 -27.15 -5.78
N GLN A 109 -21.59 -26.60 -4.64
CA GLN A 109 -22.88 -25.89 -4.51
C GLN A 109 -22.93 -24.63 -5.37
N THR A 110 -21.78 -23.98 -5.63
CA THR A 110 -21.70 -22.69 -6.33
C THR A 110 -20.90 -22.79 -7.62
N ASN A 111 -21.09 -21.81 -8.50
CA ASN A 111 -20.27 -21.63 -9.70
C ASN A 111 -18.89 -20.99 -9.44
N GLU A 112 -18.56 -20.65 -8.18
CA GLU A 112 -17.26 -20.11 -7.76
C GLU A 112 -16.50 -21.15 -6.94
N ILE A 113 -15.58 -21.86 -7.59
CA ILE A 113 -14.83 -22.98 -7.02
C ILE A 113 -13.47 -22.48 -6.55
N LYS A 114 -13.22 -22.56 -5.24
CA LYS A 114 -12.01 -22.01 -4.59
C LYS A 114 -11.03 -23.08 -4.10
N ASP A 115 -11.41 -24.34 -4.20
CA ASP A 115 -10.83 -25.44 -3.42
C ASP A 115 -10.48 -26.69 -4.23
N ALA A 116 -10.79 -26.71 -5.53
CA ALA A 116 -10.66 -27.89 -6.38
C ALA A 116 -9.73 -27.70 -7.59
N PRO A 117 -9.04 -26.55 -7.67
CA PRO A 117 -7.57 -26.60 -7.73
C PRO A 117 -6.93 -25.75 -6.63
N GLU A 118 -5.90 -26.29 -5.95
CA GLU A 118 -5.18 -25.55 -4.91
C GLU A 118 -4.59 -24.25 -5.48
N GLY A 119 -4.88 -23.13 -4.81
CA GLY A 119 -4.39 -21.80 -5.21
C GLY A 119 -5.08 -21.20 -6.44
N ILE A 120 -6.16 -21.80 -6.95
CA ILE A 120 -6.92 -21.28 -8.10
C ILE A 120 -8.39 -21.09 -7.73
N THR A 121 -8.92 -19.90 -8.00
CA THR A 121 -10.37 -19.65 -8.01
C THR A 121 -10.91 -19.79 -9.43
N LEU A 122 -11.74 -20.79 -9.66
CA LEU A 122 -12.39 -21.04 -10.95
C LEU A 122 -13.83 -20.52 -10.92
N ASN A 123 -14.15 -19.62 -11.85
CA ASN A 123 -15.50 -19.07 -12.02
C ASN A 123 -16.17 -19.68 -13.25
N LEU A 124 -17.20 -20.49 -13.04
CA LEU A 124 -17.95 -21.14 -14.09
C LEU A 124 -19.00 -20.19 -14.67
N LYS A 125 -18.95 -19.99 -15.99
CA LYS A 125 -19.88 -19.07 -16.68
C LYS A 125 -20.90 -19.82 -17.54
N LYS A 126 -20.43 -20.84 -18.25
CA LYS A 126 -21.23 -21.66 -19.18
C LYS A 126 -20.64 -23.07 -19.25
N LYS A 127 -21.44 -24.03 -19.72
CA LYS A 127 -20.97 -25.37 -20.05
C LYS A 127 -20.08 -25.32 -21.29
N THR A 128 -19.00 -26.10 -21.31
CA THR A 128 -18.02 -26.16 -22.42
C THR A 128 -18.57 -26.81 -23.70
N ASN A 129 -19.69 -27.54 -23.60
CA ASN A 129 -20.33 -28.26 -24.70
C ASN A 129 -21.45 -27.51 -25.43
N ASP A 130 -21.40 -26.18 -25.46
CA ASP A 130 -22.28 -25.35 -26.31
C ASP A 130 -21.81 -25.34 -27.80
N ASN A 131 -21.03 -26.35 -28.21
CA ASN A 131 -20.52 -26.51 -29.56
C ASN A 131 -21.45 -27.44 -30.36
N LYS A 132 -22.01 -26.92 -31.44
CA LYS A 132 -23.08 -27.50 -32.29
C LYS A 132 -22.83 -28.91 -32.88
N ASP A 133 -21.65 -29.50 -32.66
CA ASP A 133 -21.18 -30.69 -33.36
C ASP A 133 -21.15 -31.97 -32.48
N GLY A 134 -21.61 -31.91 -31.23
CA GLY A 134 -21.72 -33.09 -30.35
C GLY A 134 -20.40 -33.69 -29.86
N VAL A 135 -19.28 -33.00 -30.06
CA VAL A 135 -17.94 -33.39 -29.58
C VAL A 135 -17.62 -32.62 -28.29
N ASP A 136 -17.22 -33.34 -27.25
CA ASP A 136 -16.73 -32.77 -25.99
C ASP A 136 -15.44 -31.96 -26.27
N LYS A 137 -15.51 -30.64 -26.11
CA LYS A 137 -14.38 -29.74 -26.35
C LYS A 137 -14.00 -29.12 -25.00
N PRO A 138 -13.05 -29.72 -24.25
CA PRO A 138 -12.62 -29.17 -22.99
C PRO A 138 -11.89 -27.85 -23.20
N GLU A 139 -12.05 -26.92 -22.26
CA GLU A 139 -11.29 -25.69 -22.22
C GLU A 139 -9.93 -25.93 -21.57
N ILE A 140 -8.85 -25.43 -22.17
CA ILE A 140 -7.49 -25.59 -21.67
C ILE A 140 -7.11 -24.39 -20.81
N ILE A 141 -6.97 -24.60 -19.51
CA ILE A 141 -6.48 -23.58 -18.58
C ILE A 141 -4.96 -23.76 -18.42
N THR A 142 -4.18 -22.77 -18.84
CA THR A 142 -2.72 -22.76 -18.66
C THR A 142 -2.35 -21.83 -17.51
N VAL A 143 -1.73 -22.37 -16.46
CA VAL A 143 -1.16 -21.58 -15.38
C VAL A 143 0.30 -21.31 -15.70
N ALA A 144 0.63 -20.05 -15.95
CA ALA A 144 1.99 -19.59 -16.19
C ALA A 144 2.44 -18.66 -15.07
N ARG A 145 3.74 -18.63 -14.81
CA ARG A 145 4.34 -17.67 -13.88
C ARG A 145 4.23 -16.27 -14.46
N ASP A 146 3.55 -15.39 -13.75
CA ASP A 146 3.56 -13.96 -14.05
C ASP A 146 4.83 -13.31 -13.48
N ILE A 147 5.70 -12.83 -14.37
CA ILE A 147 6.94 -12.15 -14.00
C ILE A 147 6.78 -10.62 -13.94
N GLU A 148 5.68 -10.07 -14.46
CA GLU A 148 5.51 -8.63 -14.62
C GLU A 148 5.52 -7.87 -13.29
N PRO A 149 4.87 -8.36 -12.20
CA PRO A 149 4.95 -7.69 -10.90
C PRO A 149 6.37 -7.59 -10.36
N MET A 150 7.15 -8.67 -10.48
CA MET A 150 8.55 -8.70 -10.04
C MET A 150 9.42 -7.75 -10.87
N LYS A 151 9.26 -7.77 -12.19
CA LYS A 151 9.97 -6.86 -13.12
C LYS A 151 9.67 -5.40 -12.80
N LYS A 152 8.39 -5.05 -12.59
CA LYS A 152 7.97 -3.69 -12.21
C LYS A 152 8.57 -3.25 -10.89
N ALA A 153 8.57 -4.11 -9.86
CA ALA A 153 9.17 -3.79 -8.57
C ALA A 153 10.69 -3.52 -8.67
N ILE A 154 11.40 -4.33 -9.44
CA ILE A 154 12.85 -4.17 -9.68
C ILE A 154 13.15 -2.86 -10.41
N LYS A 155 12.36 -2.52 -11.45
CA LYS A 155 12.50 -1.25 -12.17
C LYS A 155 12.21 -0.06 -11.27
N ALA A 156 11.11 -0.09 -10.53
CA ALA A 156 10.75 0.99 -9.59
C ALA A 156 11.86 1.23 -8.55
N TRP A 157 12.46 0.16 -8.01
CA TRP A 157 13.58 0.28 -7.09
C TRP A 157 14.83 0.89 -7.77
N THR A 158 15.14 0.45 -8.99
CA THR A 158 16.26 0.99 -9.80
C THR A 158 16.06 2.48 -10.09
N ASP A 159 14.85 2.88 -10.48
CA ASP A 159 14.50 4.26 -10.77
C ASP A 159 14.60 5.15 -9.52
N ALA A 160 14.07 4.69 -8.38
CA ALA A 160 14.17 5.39 -7.11
C ALA A 160 15.64 5.56 -6.65
N TYR A 161 16.47 4.53 -6.83
CA TYR A 161 17.91 4.65 -6.54
C TYR A 161 18.60 5.67 -7.47
N ASN A 162 18.24 5.68 -8.76
CA ASN A 162 18.79 6.64 -9.72
C ASN A 162 18.40 8.08 -9.40
N GLU A 163 17.15 8.31 -8.99
CA GLU A 163 16.66 9.61 -8.51
C GLU A 163 17.39 10.06 -7.24
N LEU A 164 17.62 9.14 -6.29
CA LEU A 164 18.43 9.41 -5.11
C LEU A 164 19.88 9.76 -5.49
N ASN A 165 20.51 9.00 -6.38
CA ASN A 165 21.87 9.26 -6.85
C ASN A 165 21.99 10.64 -7.51
N LYS A 166 20.99 11.04 -8.31
CA LYS A 166 20.91 12.39 -8.90
C LYS A 166 20.81 13.46 -7.81
N THR A 167 19.87 13.31 -6.89
CA THR A 167 19.67 14.27 -5.77
C THR A 167 20.93 14.40 -4.92
N TYR A 168 21.57 13.27 -4.60
CA TYR A 168 22.83 13.25 -3.86
C TYR A 168 23.94 14.01 -4.59
N LYS A 169 24.10 13.77 -5.90
CA LYS A 169 25.09 14.50 -6.71
C LYS A 169 24.82 16.00 -6.75
N ASP A 170 23.56 16.39 -6.93
CA ASP A 170 23.17 17.80 -6.97
C ASP A 170 23.48 18.49 -5.63
N PHE A 171 23.21 17.82 -4.50
CA PHE A 171 23.47 18.36 -3.16
C PHE A 171 24.92 18.28 -2.73
N THR A 172 25.75 17.44 -3.34
CA THR A 172 27.18 17.30 -2.97
C THR A 172 28.13 17.79 -4.06
N LYS A 173 27.59 18.41 -5.12
CA LYS A 173 28.37 18.92 -6.25
C LYS A 173 29.44 19.90 -5.78
N TYR A 174 30.65 19.71 -6.32
CA TYR A 174 31.73 20.66 -6.22
C TYR A 174 31.94 21.32 -7.59
N THR A 175 32.06 22.64 -7.59
CA THR A 175 32.44 23.45 -8.75
C THR A 175 33.81 24.04 -8.47
N GLN A 176 34.79 23.63 -9.28
CA GLN A 176 36.16 24.13 -9.19
C GLN A 176 36.20 25.63 -9.51
N VAL A 177 36.96 26.38 -8.72
CA VAL A 177 37.23 27.82 -8.90
C VAL A 177 38.73 28.03 -9.06
N GLU A 178 39.14 29.19 -9.58
CA GLU A 178 40.56 29.47 -9.71
C GLU A 178 41.21 29.68 -8.34
N LYS A 179 42.55 29.53 -8.30
CA LYS A 179 43.30 29.64 -7.05
C LYS A 179 43.21 31.08 -6.52
N GLY A 180 42.60 31.24 -5.34
CA GLY A 180 42.43 32.54 -4.69
C GLY A 180 41.02 33.13 -4.85
N GLU A 181 40.15 32.46 -5.60
CA GLU A 181 38.73 32.82 -5.69
C GLU A 181 37.93 32.22 -4.53
N ASP A 182 36.85 32.91 -4.16
CA ASP A 182 35.88 32.39 -3.21
C ASP A 182 35.20 31.12 -3.75
N ALA A 183 34.70 30.28 -2.84
CA ALA A 183 33.98 29.08 -3.21
C ALA A 183 32.75 29.41 -4.10
N SER A 184 32.57 28.64 -5.17
CA SER A 184 31.44 28.80 -6.09
C SER A 184 30.10 28.72 -5.34
N LYS A 185 29.17 29.61 -5.71
CA LYS A 185 27.78 29.60 -5.23
C LYS A 185 26.97 28.43 -5.79
N ASP A 186 27.48 27.76 -6.82
CA ASP A 186 26.87 26.59 -7.45
C ASP A 186 27.27 25.27 -6.77
N ASN A 187 28.03 25.35 -5.67
CA ASN A 187 28.31 24.18 -4.84
C ASN A 187 27.03 23.67 -4.18
N GLY A 188 26.92 22.35 -4.09
CA GLY A 188 25.79 21.70 -3.42
C GLY A 188 25.77 22.02 -1.93
N VAL A 189 24.56 22.14 -1.37
CA VAL A 189 24.36 22.54 0.04
C VAL A 189 24.89 21.54 1.07
N LEU A 190 25.09 20.29 0.65
CA LEU A 190 25.67 19.19 1.44
C LEU A 190 27.12 18.87 1.01
N LEU A 191 27.79 19.76 0.27
CA LEU A 191 29.19 19.57 -0.08
C LEU A 191 30.02 19.35 1.20
N GLY A 192 30.75 18.24 1.23
CA GLY A 192 31.59 17.86 2.38
C GLY A 192 30.84 17.13 3.50
N ASP A 193 29.51 17.08 3.50
CA ASP A 193 28.72 16.40 4.52
C ASP A 193 29.06 14.90 4.60
N THR A 194 29.40 14.44 5.80
CA THR A 194 29.84 13.08 6.04
C THR A 194 28.66 12.11 6.14
N THR A 195 27.50 12.58 6.58
CA THR A 195 26.31 11.76 6.79
C THR A 195 25.76 11.25 5.46
N SER A 196 25.52 12.15 4.51
CA SER A 196 25.07 11.84 3.15
C SER A 196 26.07 10.94 2.42
N ARG A 197 27.38 11.19 2.59
CA ARG A 197 28.43 10.33 2.02
C ARG A 197 28.40 8.92 2.58
N MET A 198 28.23 8.76 3.90
CA MET A 198 28.12 7.45 4.55
C MET A 198 26.88 6.70 4.06
N ILE A 199 25.74 7.38 3.98
CA ILE A 199 24.49 6.79 3.48
C ILE A 199 24.63 6.28 2.04
N MET A 200 25.16 7.13 1.17
CA MET A 200 25.35 6.75 -0.23
C MET A 200 26.39 5.64 -0.40
N SER A 201 27.45 5.63 0.42
CA SER A 201 28.47 4.57 0.42
C SER A 201 27.89 3.22 0.82
N GLU A 202 27.05 3.17 1.87
CA GLU A 202 26.44 1.93 2.33
C GLU A 202 25.45 1.38 1.30
N LEU A 203 24.62 2.24 0.70
CA LEU A 203 23.71 1.84 -0.38
C LEU A 203 24.45 1.29 -1.60
N LYS A 204 25.56 1.91 -2.00
CA LYS A 204 26.44 1.39 -3.06
C LYS A 204 27.07 0.04 -2.67
N SER A 205 27.36 -0.16 -1.39
CA SER A 205 27.89 -1.43 -0.91
C SER A 205 26.87 -2.57 -1.09
N PHE A 206 25.58 -2.34 -0.82
CA PHE A 206 24.54 -3.35 -1.05
C PHE A 206 24.43 -3.74 -2.53
N ILE A 207 24.56 -2.78 -3.45
CA ILE A 207 24.49 -3.02 -4.90
C ILE A 207 25.61 -3.94 -5.38
N THR A 208 26.80 -3.80 -4.80
CA THR A 208 28.00 -4.53 -5.22
C THR A 208 28.25 -5.80 -4.41
N ARG A 209 27.58 -5.96 -3.26
CA ARG A 209 27.71 -7.12 -2.37
C ARG A 209 27.00 -8.34 -2.97
N SER A 210 27.72 -9.46 -2.97
CA SER A 210 27.17 -10.77 -3.30
C SER A 210 26.23 -11.26 -2.20
N GLN A 211 25.10 -11.84 -2.59
CA GLN A 211 24.16 -12.50 -1.68
C GLN A 211 24.39 -14.02 -1.69
N SER A 212 23.89 -14.71 -0.67
CA SER A 212 23.99 -16.17 -0.52
C SER A 212 22.99 -16.91 -1.43
N SER A 213 23.03 -16.65 -2.74
CA SER A 213 22.23 -17.33 -3.76
C SER A 213 23.17 -18.06 -4.72
N SER A 214 22.82 -19.27 -5.15
CA SER A 214 23.75 -20.16 -5.86
C SER A 214 24.15 -19.66 -7.25
N GLU A 215 23.17 -19.27 -8.09
CA GLU A 215 23.43 -18.88 -9.48
C GLU A 215 23.31 -17.37 -9.71
N ILE A 216 22.37 -16.71 -9.01
CA ILE A 216 22.14 -15.27 -9.12
C ILE A 216 22.46 -14.63 -7.77
N ASP A 217 23.74 -14.37 -7.56
CA ASP A 217 24.29 -13.83 -6.33
C ASP A 217 24.51 -12.30 -6.38
N THR A 218 24.37 -11.68 -7.55
CA THR A 218 24.65 -10.26 -7.80
C THR A 218 23.62 -9.66 -8.74
N LEU A 219 23.35 -8.35 -8.59
CA LEU A 219 22.47 -7.59 -9.48
C LEU A 219 22.87 -7.70 -10.96
N ASN A 220 24.17 -7.69 -11.24
CA ASN A 220 24.70 -7.78 -12.61
C ASN A 220 24.35 -9.12 -13.30
N LYS A 221 24.37 -10.25 -12.58
CA LYS A 221 23.95 -11.55 -13.11
C LYS A 221 22.46 -11.58 -13.48
N MET A 222 21.67 -10.70 -12.89
CA MET A 222 20.25 -10.50 -13.21
C MET A 222 20.00 -9.44 -14.29
N GLY A 223 21.06 -8.86 -14.87
CA GLY A 223 20.94 -7.81 -15.88
C GLY A 223 20.89 -6.38 -15.35
N ILE A 224 21.10 -6.16 -14.05
CA ILE A 224 21.10 -4.82 -13.44
C ILE A 224 22.55 -4.36 -13.26
N LYS A 225 23.00 -3.44 -14.11
CA LYS A 225 24.39 -2.97 -14.16
C LYS A 225 24.57 -1.70 -13.33
N PHE A 226 25.65 -1.64 -12.56
CA PHE A 226 26.12 -0.43 -11.90
C PHE A 226 27.11 0.32 -12.79
N LYS A 227 26.79 1.57 -13.15
CA LYS A 227 27.61 2.41 -14.02
C LYS A 227 28.66 3.19 -13.26
N VAL A 228 29.67 3.69 -13.99
CA VAL A 228 30.74 4.55 -13.45
C VAL A 228 30.18 5.83 -12.83
N ASP A 229 29.08 6.36 -13.37
CA ASP A 229 28.40 7.53 -12.82
C ASP A 229 27.57 7.20 -11.55
N GLY A 230 27.58 5.96 -11.08
CA GLY A 230 26.86 5.51 -9.90
C GLY A 230 25.37 5.26 -10.10
N THR A 231 24.86 5.32 -11.35
CA THR A 231 23.50 4.93 -11.69
C THR A 231 23.39 3.43 -11.98
N LEU A 232 22.16 2.93 -11.98
CA LEU A 232 21.80 1.57 -12.35
C LEU A 232 21.11 1.53 -13.71
N GLU A 233 21.43 0.53 -14.52
CA GLU A 233 20.77 0.25 -15.79
C GLU A 233 20.23 -1.18 -15.81
N VAL A 234 18.99 -1.34 -16.26
CA VAL A 234 18.33 -2.63 -16.37
C VAL A 234 18.39 -3.11 -17.83
N ASP A 235 19.00 -4.28 -18.04
CA ASP A 235 18.91 -5.05 -19.28
C ASP A 235 17.64 -5.91 -19.22
N ASP A 236 16.58 -5.43 -19.87
CA ASP A 236 15.26 -6.08 -19.88
C ASP A 236 15.32 -7.54 -20.35
N LYS A 237 16.18 -7.89 -21.31
CA LYS A 237 16.27 -9.26 -21.84
C LYS A 237 16.90 -10.19 -20.82
N LYS A 238 17.96 -9.75 -20.14
CA LYS A 238 18.60 -10.55 -19.09
C LYS A 238 17.73 -10.67 -17.86
N LEU A 239 17.04 -9.60 -17.48
CA LEU A 239 16.10 -9.63 -16.36
C LEU A 239 14.93 -10.58 -16.63
N ASP A 240 14.33 -10.53 -17.83
CA ASP A 240 13.26 -11.45 -18.23
C ASP A 240 13.72 -12.90 -18.21
N LYS A 241 14.94 -13.16 -18.70
CA LYS A 241 15.54 -14.49 -18.67
C LYS A 241 15.71 -14.99 -17.23
N ALA A 242 16.29 -14.16 -16.35
CA ALA A 242 16.49 -14.51 -14.94
C ALA A 242 15.16 -14.80 -14.22
N LEU A 243 14.13 -13.97 -14.44
CA LEU A 243 12.82 -14.14 -13.82
C LEU A 243 12.06 -15.37 -14.33
N LYS A 244 12.24 -15.76 -15.59
CA LYS A 244 11.60 -16.96 -16.19
C LYS A 244 12.33 -18.25 -15.84
N GLU A 245 13.65 -18.27 -15.98
CA GLU A 245 14.45 -19.49 -15.87
C GLU A 245 14.92 -19.78 -14.44
N LYS A 246 15.13 -18.74 -13.62
CA LYS A 246 15.70 -18.86 -12.25
C LYS A 246 14.92 -18.06 -11.19
N PRO A 247 13.57 -18.20 -11.13
CA PRO A 247 12.74 -17.41 -10.23
C PRO A 247 13.05 -17.63 -8.74
N ALA A 248 13.44 -18.85 -8.35
CA ALA A 248 13.80 -19.17 -6.97
C ALA A 248 15.07 -18.41 -6.55
N ASN A 249 16.10 -18.38 -7.40
CA ASN A 249 17.33 -17.62 -7.14
C ASN A 249 17.09 -16.12 -7.08
N VAL A 250 16.22 -15.58 -7.96
CA VAL A 250 15.85 -14.15 -7.89
C VAL A 250 15.14 -13.84 -6.57
N LYS A 251 14.20 -14.70 -6.15
CA LYS A 251 13.50 -14.55 -4.87
C LYS A 251 14.48 -14.61 -3.70
N GLU A 252 15.37 -15.59 -3.67
CA GLU A 252 16.39 -15.76 -2.63
C GLU A 252 17.35 -14.56 -2.59
N PHE A 253 17.80 -14.06 -3.74
CA PHE A 253 18.65 -12.87 -3.83
C PHE A 253 18.00 -11.66 -3.16
N PHE A 254 16.73 -11.37 -3.47
CA PHE A 254 16.05 -10.18 -2.93
C PHE A 254 15.56 -10.37 -1.51
N MET A 255 14.95 -11.52 -1.19
CA MET A 255 14.29 -11.74 0.08
C MET A 255 15.21 -12.35 1.13
N GLY A 256 16.15 -13.21 0.75
CA GLY A 256 16.92 -14.04 1.68
C GLY A 256 16.00 -14.79 2.65
N ASP A 257 16.30 -14.69 3.95
CA ASP A 257 15.46 -15.19 5.04
C ASP A 257 14.26 -14.28 5.39
N GLY A 258 14.13 -13.13 4.75
CA GLY A 258 13.08 -12.13 4.99
C GLY A 258 13.23 -11.32 6.27
N LYS A 259 14.36 -11.43 6.98
CA LYS A 259 14.64 -10.77 8.27
C LYS A 259 15.99 -10.06 8.30
N GLU A 260 17.07 -10.74 7.94
CA GLU A 260 18.46 -10.26 8.05
C GLU A 260 19.23 -10.38 6.74
N THR A 261 18.95 -11.40 5.94
CA THR A 261 19.65 -11.67 4.67
C THR A 261 18.80 -11.31 3.46
N GLY A 262 19.45 -11.16 2.30
CA GLY A 262 18.80 -10.76 1.06
C GLY A 262 18.95 -9.26 0.80
N PHE A 263 19.16 -8.93 -0.47
CA PHE A 263 19.42 -7.57 -0.91
C PHE A 263 18.32 -6.59 -0.51
N GLY A 264 17.05 -6.96 -0.74
CA GLY A 264 15.88 -6.13 -0.43
C GLY A 264 15.70 -5.95 1.07
N THR A 265 15.84 -7.04 1.83
CA THR A 265 15.74 -7.05 3.30
C THR A 265 16.82 -6.17 3.94
N GLN A 266 18.08 -6.32 3.51
CA GLN A 266 19.21 -5.54 4.03
C GLN A 266 19.06 -4.05 3.71
N THR A 267 18.73 -3.72 2.46
CA THR A 267 18.50 -2.33 2.04
C THR A 267 17.32 -1.72 2.80
N TYR A 268 16.23 -2.46 2.98
CA TYR A 268 15.08 -2.01 3.76
C TYR A 268 15.43 -1.74 5.23
N ASN A 269 16.10 -2.68 5.89
CA ASN A 269 16.50 -2.53 7.30
C ASN A 269 17.43 -1.34 7.50
N TYR A 270 18.38 -1.15 6.58
CA TYR A 270 19.30 -0.01 6.59
C TYR A 270 18.53 1.32 6.45
N LEU A 271 17.65 1.42 5.46
CA LEU A 271 16.84 2.62 5.25
C LEU A 271 15.89 2.89 6.43
N LYS A 272 15.26 1.84 6.97
CA LYS A 272 14.39 1.94 8.15
C LYS A 272 15.13 2.53 9.34
N LYS A 273 16.34 2.06 9.63
CA LYS A 273 17.19 2.60 10.70
C LYS A 273 17.63 4.04 10.40
N THR A 274 17.98 4.33 9.15
CA THR A 274 18.47 5.65 8.72
C THR A 274 17.39 6.72 8.82
N LEU A 275 16.14 6.38 8.47
CA LEU A 275 14.98 7.26 8.41
C LEU A 275 14.12 7.23 9.68
N GLN A 276 14.51 6.44 10.70
CA GLN A 276 13.77 6.34 11.95
C GLN A 276 13.66 7.71 12.63
N SER A 277 12.46 8.07 13.07
CA SER A 277 12.24 9.31 13.81
C SER A 277 12.90 9.26 15.19
N ASN A 278 13.48 10.38 15.64
CA ASN A 278 14.11 10.61 16.95
C ASN A 278 15.40 9.84 17.25
N ASP A 279 15.82 8.90 16.39
CA ASP A 279 17.03 8.08 16.60
C ASP A 279 17.74 7.68 15.29
N GLY A 280 17.13 7.98 14.14
CA GLY A 280 17.73 7.68 12.84
C GLY A 280 18.94 8.56 12.56
N THR A 281 19.88 8.03 11.78
CA THR A 281 21.11 8.74 11.40
C THR A 281 20.84 10.12 10.80
N LEU A 282 19.79 10.24 9.96
CA LEU A 282 19.42 11.50 9.33
C LEU A 282 18.82 12.51 10.33
N ASP A 283 18.04 12.03 11.29
CA ASP A 283 17.43 12.86 12.32
C ASP A 283 18.48 13.40 13.29
N ILE A 284 19.42 12.55 13.72
CA ILE A 284 20.56 12.94 14.56
C ILE A 284 21.41 14.02 13.88
N ALA A 285 21.72 13.86 12.59
CA ALA A 285 22.46 14.85 11.82
C ALA A 285 21.69 16.18 11.72
N THR A 286 20.39 16.12 11.44
CA THR A 286 19.50 17.28 11.35
C THR A 286 19.45 18.05 12.68
N ASP A 287 19.33 17.34 13.79
CA ASP A 287 19.31 17.92 15.13
C ASP A 287 20.67 18.52 15.53
N GLY A 288 21.76 17.90 15.11
CA GLY A 288 23.11 18.47 15.23
C GLY A 288 23.21 19.84 14.54
N VAL A 289 22.71 19.94 13.30
CA VAL A 289 22.66 21.21 12.55
C VAL A 289 21.77 22.24 13.24
N LYS A 290 20.57 21.86 13.72
CA LYS A 290 19.68 22.76 14.47
C LYS A 290 20.34 23.30 15.75
N LYS A 291 21.02 22.44 16.51
CA LYS A 291 21.77 22.84 17.72
C LYS A 291 22.90 23.80 17.40
N ARG A 292 23.65 23.53 16.32
CA ARG A 292 24.71 24.43 15.85
C ARG A 292 24.15 25.80 15.46
N LYS A 293 23.04 25.83 14.72
CA LYS A 293 22.34 27.07 14.38
C LYS A 293 21.97 27.87 15.64
N LYS A 294 21.34 27.22 16.63
CA LYS A 294 20.97 27.86 17.91
C LYS A 294 22.19 28.43 18.65
N SER A 295 23.31 27.71 18.64
CA SER A 295 24.57 28.20 19.24
C SER A 295 25.09 29.45 18.52
N LEU A 296 25.08 29.46 17.18
CA LEU A 296 25.48 30.62 16.38
C LEU A 296 24.54 31.82 16.61
N ASP A 297 23.22 31.61 16.66
CA ASP A 297 22.25 32.66 16.95
C ASP A 297 22.53 33.33 18.31
N ASN A 298 22.88 32.53 19.32
CA ASN A 298 23.27 33.03 20.63
C ASN A 298 24.60 33.80 20.60
N GLN A 299 25.59 33.33 19.84
CA GLN A 299 26.86 34.03 19.66
C GLN A 299 26.66 35.39 19.01
N ILE A 300 25.87 35.45 17.93
CA ILE A 300 25.51 36.70 17.25
C ILE A 300 24.87 37.68 18.24
N LYS A 301 23.91 37.22 19.05
CA LYS A 301 23.23 38.06 20.05
C LYS A 301 24.20 38.61 21.10
N ASN A 302 25.12 37.79 21.60
CA ASN A 302 26.10 38.22 22.59
C ASN A 302 27.11 39.21 21.99
N THR A 303 27.62 38.94 20.79
CA THR A 303 28.53 39.85 20.07
C THR A 303 27.87 41.20 19.82
N LYS A 304 26.59 41.23 19.39
CA LYS A 304 25.83 42.49 19.23
C LYS A 304 25.77 43.28 20.55
N ARG A 305 25.44 42.62 21.67
CA ARG A 305 25.42 43.26 22.99
C ARG A 305 26.79 43.84 23.38
N THR A 306 27.87 43.13 23.10
CA THR A 306 29.24 43.60 23.37
C THR A 306 29.62 44.81 22.52
N ILE A 307 29.22 44.83 21.24
CA ILE A 307 29.42 45.97 20.34
C ILE A 307 28.67 47.19 20.88
N GLU A 308 27.38 47.05 21.21
CA GLU A 308 26.55 48.14 21.78
C GLU A 308 27.15 48.70 23.07
N ALA A 309 27.56 47.83 24.00
CA ALA A 309 28.20 48.26 25.25
C ALA A 309 29.54 48.98 25.01
N THR A 310 30.30 48.55 24.02
CA THR A 310 31.58 49.19 23.64
C THR A 310 31.34 50.57 23.04
N MET A 311 30.36 50.70 22.14
CA MET A 311 29.98 51.99 21.56
C MET A 311 29.49 52.96 22.64
N GLU A 312 28.64 52.51 23.57
CA GLU A 312 28.17 53.34 24.68
C GLU A 312 29.32 53.77 25.61
N ARG A 313 30.29 52.89 25.88
CA ARG A 313 31.50 53.26 26.63
C ARG A 313 32.30 54.32 25.90
N TYR A 314 32.55 54.17 24.59
CA TYR A 314 33.27 55.17 23.81
C TYR A 314 32.52 56.50 23.74
N LYS A 315 31.19 56.48 23.62
CA LYS A 315 30.36 57.68 23.68
C LYS A 315 30.50 58.41 25.01
N LYS A 316 30.48 57.69 26.14
CA LYS A 316 30.72 58.28 27.48
C LYS A 316 32.14 58.84 27.62
N GLN A 317 33.16 58.12 27.14
CA GLN A 317 34.54 58.59 27.18
C GLN A 317 34.72 59.87 26.35
N PHE A 318 34.11 59.93 25.17
CA PHE A 318 34.13 61.13 24.32
C PHE A 318 33.47 62.33 25.02
N GLN A 319 32.30 62.13 25.63
CA GLN A 319 31.62 63.18 26.41
C GLN A 319 32.44 63.68 27.60
N LEU A 320 33.20 62.80 28.28
CA LEU A 320 34.09 63.19 29.37
C LEU A 320 35.31 63.97 28.85
N LEU A 321 35.88 63.55 27.72
CA LEU A 321 36.96 64.28 27.05
C LEU A 321 36.49 65.68 26.64
N ASP A 322 35.30 65.83 26.06
CA ASP A 322 34.72 67.14 25.72
C ASP A 322 34.59 68.03 26.96
N LYS A 323 34.11 67.49 28.08
CA LYS A 323 34.03 68.23 29.35
C LYS A 323 35.42 68.65 29.87
N MET A 324 36.41 67.76 29.76
CA MET A 324 37.77 68.04 30.18
C MET A 324 38.42 69.12 29.32
N VAL A 325 38.26 69.05 27.99
CA VAL A 325 38.74 70.08 27.05
C VAL A 325 38.10 71.42 27.37
N ASN A 326 36.77 71.48 27.55
CA ASN A 326 36.08 72.71 27.93
C ASN A 326 36.58 73.27 29.28
N SER A 327 36.82 72.41 30.27
CA SER A 327 37.42 72.82 31.54
C SER A 327 38.83 73.37 31.37
N MET A 328 39.69 72.72 30.57
CA MET A 328 41.05 73.20 30.30
C MET A 328 41.06 74.54 29.58
N THR A 329 40.18 74.72 28.58
CA THR A 329 40.01 76.01 27.88
C THR A 329 39.59 77.11 28.86
N ASN A 330 38.63 76.83 29.74
CA ASN A 330 38.20 77.78 30.77
C ASN A 330 39.32 78.11 31.75
N SER A 331 40.07 77.12 32.23
CA SER A 331 41.22 77.33 33.12
C SER A 331 42.34 78.13 32.44
N SER A 332 42.65 77.84 31.17
CA SER A 332 43.63 78.60 30.38
C SER A 332 43.21 80.06 30.25
N ALA A 333 41.94 80.32 29.94
CA ALA A 333 41.39 81.68 29.86
C ALA A 333 41.35 82.42 31.21
N SER A 334 41.25 81.69 32.33
CA SER A 334 41.38 82.26 33.68
C SER A 334 42.82 82.61 34.04
N ILE A 335 43.78 81.75 33.69
CA ILE A 335 45.21 81.99 33.90
C ILE A 335 45.69 83.16 33.04
N GLU A 336 45.27 83.23 31.77
CA GLU A 336 45.60 84.37 30.90
C GLU A 336 45.08 85.69 31.46
N ARG A 337 43.91 85.68 32.11
CA ARG A 337 43.36 86.84 32.82
C ARG A 337 44.09 87.22 34.09
N LEU A 338 44.81 86.29 34.73
CA LEU A 338 45.62 86.54 35.94
C LEU A 338 47.04 87.01 35.60
N LEU A 339 47.52 86.76 34.38
CA LEU A 339 48.84 87.16 33.90
C LEU A 339 48.86 88.52 33.17
N ARG A 340 47.70 89.20 33.08
CA ARG A 340 47.56 90.57 32.57
C ARG A 340 47.27 91.53 33.72
#